data_AF-A0A7L4AIM8-F1
#
_entry.id   AF-A0A7L4AIM8-F1
#
_cell.length_a   1.000
_cell.length_b   1.000
_cell.length_c   1.000
_cell.angle_alpha   90.00
_cell.angle_beta   90.00
_cell.angle_gamma   90.00
#
_symmetry.space_group_name_H-M   'P 1'
#
loop_
_entity.id
_entity.type
_entity.pdbx_description
1 polymer ?
#
loop_
_entity_poly.entity_id
_entity_poly.type
_entity_poly.pdbx_seq_one_letter_code
_entity_poly.pdbx_strand_id
1 'polypeptide(L)' 'GVAVPQPVAESCNELCARQCPDSTAFIQPPPVVVTFPGPILSSFPQQAVVGSSG' A
#
# COMPACT_ATOMS: atom_id res chain seq x y z
N GLY A 1 -29.37 38.10 -41.69
CA GLY A 1 -28.66 37.52 -40.55
C GLY A 1 -29.45 36.34 -40.04
N VAL A 2 -28.80 35.22 -39.77
CA VAL A 2 -29.46 34.05 -39.16
C VAL A 2 -29.67 34.37 -37.68
N ALA A 3 -30.92 34.31 -37.22
CA ALA A 3 -31.21 34.43 -35.79
C ALA A 3 -30.65 33.18 -35.09
N VAL A 4 -29.66 33.37 -34.24
CA VAL A 4 -29.15 32.32 -33.35
C VAL A 4 -30.02 32.37 -32.08
N PRO A 5 -30.82 31.34 -31.78
CA PRO A 5 -31.57 31.31 -30.52
C PRO A 5 -30.55 31.33 -29.37
N GLN A 6 -30.76 32.22 -28.41
CA GLN A 6 -29.88 32.31 -27.25
C GLN A 6 -29.98 31.03 -26.43
N PRO A 7 -28.86 30.48 -25.93
CA PRO A 7 -28.88 29.28 -25.11
C PRO A 7 -29.63 29.57 -23.81
N VAL A 8 -30.76 28.91 -23.62
CA VAL A 8 -31.52 28.96 -22.37
C VAL A 8 -30.86 27.96 -21.41
N ALA A 9 -30.30 28.48 -20.32
CA ALA A 9 -29.79 27.66 -19.22
C ALA A 9 -30.85 27.59 -18.13
N GLU A 10 -31.59 26.49 -18.09
CA GLU A 10 -32.45 26.19 -16.95
C GLU A 10 -31.62 25.47 -15.88
N SER A 11 -31.51 26.08 -14.71
CA SER A 11 -30.91 25.46 -13.53
C SER A 11 -32.02 25.03 -12.59
N CYS A 12 -32.05 23.76 -12.25
CA CYS A 12 -33.03 23.19 -11.34
C CYS A 12 -32.29 22.68 -10.09
N ASN A 13 -32.86 22.92 -8.90
CA ASN A 13 -32.20 22.68 -7.60
C ASN A 13 -32.63 21.35 -6.94
N GLU A 14 -33.38 20.51 -7.65
CA GLU A 14 -33.74 19.17 -7.20
C GLU A 14 -32.53 18.23 -7.15
N LEU A 15 -32.65 17.17 -6.36
CA LEU A 15 -31.64 16.13 -6.27
C LEU A 15 -31.44 15.45 -7.63
N CYS A 16 -30.35 15.77 -8.32
CA CYS A 16 -29.92 15.09 -9.52
C CYS A 16 -29.11 13.84 -9.16
N ALA A 17 -29.78 12.81 -8.65
CA ALA A 17 -29.18 11.51 -8.39
C ALA A 17 -29.74 10.48 -9.36
N ARG A 18 -28.87 9.63 -9.94
CA ARG A 18 -29.27 8.43 -10.68
C ARG A 18 -28.79 7.20 -9.93
N GLN A 19 -29.60 6.14 -9.96
CA GLN A 19 -29.09 4.82 -9.58
C GLN A 19 -28.09 4.38 -10.64
N CYS A 20 -26.86 4.15 -10.19
CA CYS A 20 -25.80 3.56 -10.98
C CYS A 20 -25.55 2.12 -10.48
N PRO A 21 -25.10 1.21 -11.36
CA PRO A 21 -24.53 -0.05 -10.92
C PRO A 21 -23.34 0.18 -9.98
N ASP A 22 -22.95 -0.86 -9.23
CA ASP A 22 -21.78 -0.81 -8.37
C ASP A 22 -20.52 -0.45 -9.17
N SER A 23 -19.75 0.50 -8.65
CA SER A 23 -18.43 0.85 -9.19
C SER A 23 -17.36 -0.02 -8.56
N THR A 24 -16.38 -0.45 -9.35
CA THR A 24 -15.22 -1.19 -8.85
C THR A 24 -13.99 -0.29 -8.89
N ALA A 25 -13.25 -0.26 -7.77
CA ALA A 25 -11.97 0.42 -7.69
C ALA A 25 -10.87 -0.63 -7.46
N PHE A 26 -9.81 -0.57 -8.27
CA PHE A 26 -8.63 -1.40 -8.09
C PHE A 26 -7.50 -0.58 -7.49
N ILE A 27 -6.92 -1.06 -6.39
CA ILE A 27 -5.78 -0.42 -5.74
C ILE A 27 -4.57 -1.33 -5.92
N GLN A 28 -3.51 -0.79 -6.54
CA GLN A 28 -2.25 -1.51 -6.71
C GLN A 28 -1.20 -0.93 -5.74
N PRO A 29 -0.93 -1.60 -4.60
CA PRO A 29 0.10 -1.14 -3.67
C PRO A 29 1.50 -1.34 -4.28
N PRO A 30 2.50 -0.53 -3.88
CA PRO A 30 3.88 -0.72 -4.31
C PRO A 30 4.46 -2.03 -3.75
N PRO A 31 5.47 -2.62 -4.42
CA PRO A 31 6.16 -3.82 -3.91
C PRO A 31 6.86 -3.52 -2.58
N VAL A 32 6.81 -4.47 -1.64
CA VAL A 32 7.50 -4.39 -0.34
C VAL A 32 8.58 -5.45 -0.27
N VAL A 33 9.76 -5.05 0.20
CA VAL A 33 10.91 -5.96 0.41
C VAL A 33 11.07 -6.20 1.91
N VAL A 34 11.23 -7.46 2.30
CA VAL A 34 11.52 -7.87 3.68
C VAL A 34 12.93 -8.46 3.73
N THR A 35 13.76 -7.94 4.63
CA THR A 35 15.10 -8.48 4.90
C THR A 35 15.08 -9.21 6.23
N PHE A 36 15.51 -10.47 6.24
CA PHE A 36 15.68 -11.25 7.46
C PHE A 36 17.15 -11.18 7.91
N PRO A 37 17.42 -10.90 9.20
CA PRO A 37 18.77 -10.96 9.71
C PRO A 37 19.29 -12.41 9.60
N GLY A 38 20.60 -12.55 9.33
CA GLY A 38 21.25 -13.87 9.33
C GLY A 38 21.24 -14.53 10.72
N PRO A 39 21.51 -15.84 10.81
CA PRO A 39 21.56 -16.54 12.08
C PRO A 39 22.72 -16.02 12.94
N ILE A 40 22.49 -15.85 14.24
CA ILE A 40 23.53 -15.55 15.22
C ILE A 40 24.20 -16.88 15.61
N LEU A 41 25.49 -17.01 15.32
CA LEU A 41 26.31 -18.14 15.78
C LEU A 41 27.03 -17.75 17.07
N SER A 42 26.84 -18.52 18.14
CA SER A 42 27.54 -18.33 19.41
C SER A 42 28.33 -19.60 19.76
N SER A 43 29.57 -19.42 20.20
CA SER A 43 30.41 -20.50 20.74
C SER A 43 30.68 -20.23 22.23
N PHE A 44 30.48 -21.25 23.06
CA PHE A 44 30.83 -21.23 24.48
C PHE A 44 32.04 -22.14 24.71
N PRO A 45 33.28 -21.63 24.59
CA PRO A 45 34.46 -22.48 24.75
C PRO A 45 34.51 -23.04 26.17
N GLN A 46 34.64 -24.36 26.29
CA GLN A 46 34.91 -25.02 27.57
C GLN A 46 36.37 -24.75 27.92
N GLN A 47 36.61 -24.02 29.02
CA GLN A 47 37.96 -23.84 29.54
C GLN A 47 38.48 -25.19 30.05
N ALA A 48 39.51 -25.74 29.41
CA ALA A 48 40.21 -26.92 29.90
C ALA A 48 41.41 -26.48 30.75
N VAL A 49 41.44 -26.91 32.01
CA VAL A 49 42.62 -26.74 32.87
C VAL A 49 43.60 -27.86 32.53
N VAL A 50 44.76 -27.50 31.98
CA VAL A 50 45.85 -28.44 31.69
C VAL A 50 46.81 -28.42 32.88
N GLY A 51 46.92 -29.54 33.59
CA GLY A 51 47.90 -29.75 34.65
C GLY A 51 49.09 -30.60 34.16
N SER A 52 50.28 -30.30 34.65
CA SER A 52 51.48 -31.11 34.45
C SER A 52 51.92 -31.69 35.80
N SER A 53 52.21 -32.99 35.85
CA SER A 53 52.87 -33.62 36.99
C SER A 53 54.35 -33.76 36.66
N GLY A 54 55.18 -33.04 37.42
CA GLY A 54 56.61 -33.31 37.52
C GLY A 54 56.93 -34.38 38.56
#